data_AF-A0A7K4EYG6-F1
#
_entry.id   AF-A0A7K4EYG6-F1
#
_cell.length_a   1.000
_cell.length_b   1.000
_cell.length_c   1.000
_cell.angle_alpha   90.00
_cell.angle_beta   90.00
_cell.angle_gamma   90.00
#
_symmetry.space_group_name_H-M   'P 1'
#
loop_
_entity.id
_entity.type
_entity.pdbx_description
1 polymer ?
#
loop_
_entity_poly.entity_id
_entity_poly.type
_entity_poly.pdbx_seq_one_letter_code
_entity_poly.pdbx_strand_id
1 'polypeptide(L)' 'MSDCAHTWRKKLRLQELMIVAKREIDSGEEIELVYEMLEDEMEARWRFVGSTKRQYLEDIKKILANEYVLTV' A
#
# COMPACT_ATOMS: atom_id res chain seq x y z
N MET A 1 7.39 2.56 -25.99
CA MET A 1 7.67 1.57 -24.92
C MET A 1 8.01 2.25 -23.59
N SER A 2 7.36 3.37 -23.22
CA SER A 2 7.62 4.10 -21.97
C SER A 2 6.73 3.62 -20.80
N ASP A 3 5.62 2.94 -21.10
CA ASP A 3 4.61 2.55 -20.11
C ASP A 3 5.00 1.34 -19.26
N CYS A 4 5.90 0.47 -19.74
CA CYS A 4 6.30 -0.74 -19.00
C CYS A 4 7.07 -0.41 -17.71
N ALA A 5 7.96 0.59 -17.74
CA ALA A 5 8.82 0.91 -16.59
C ALA A 5 8.04 1.59 -15.45
N HIS A 6 7.11 2.50 -15.78
CA HIS A 6 6.25 3.15 -14.78
C HIS A 6 5.26 2.17 -14.16
N THR A 7 4.71 1.26 -14.97
CA THR A 7 3.78 0.23 -14.50
C THR A 7 4.47 -0.81 -13.61
N TRP A 8 5.68 -1.25 -13.97
CA TRP A 8 6.46 -2.19 -13.15
C TRP A 8 6.88 -1.59 -11.81
N ARG A 9 7.40 -0.35 -11.79
CA ARG A 9 7.77 0.31 -10.53
C ARG A 9 6.56 0.52 -9.63
N LYS A 10 5.41 0.93 -10.18
CA LYS A 10 4.17 1.06 -9.41
C LYS A 10 3.74 -0.29 -8.81
N LYS A 11 3.80 -1.36 -9.62
CA LYS A 11 3.47 -2.72 -9.17
C LYS A 11 4.39 -3.20 -8.05
N LEU A 12 5.70 -3.01 -8.19
CA LEU A 12 6.68 -3.40 -7.16
C LEU A 12 6.42 -2.68 -5.84
N ARG A 13 6.19 -1.36 -5.89
CA ARG A 13 5.88 -0.56 -4.70
C ARG A 13 4.58 -1.00 -4.03
N LEU A 14 3.53 -1.28 -4.81
CA LEU A 14 2.29 -1.83 -4.27
C LEU A 14 2.52 -3.19 -3.61
N GLN A 15 3.34 -4.06 -4.20
CA GLN A 15 3.67 -5.35 -3.59
C GLN A 15 4.42 -5.18 -2.27
N GLU A 16 5.39 -4.27 -2.20
CA GLU A 16 6.12 -3.95 -0.97
C GLU A 16 5.17 -3.46 0.14
N LEU A 17 4.29 -2.52 -0.18
CA LEU A 17 3.30 -2.02 0.77
C LEU A 17 2.29 -3.10 1.20
N MET A 18 1.86 -3.98 0.28
CA MET A 18 0.97 -5.10 0.61
C MET A 18 1.61 -6.12 1.54
N ILE A 19 2.92 -6.38 1.39
CA ILE A 19 3.66 -7.27 2.29
C ILE A 19 3.68 -6.69 3.71
N VAL A 20 3.94 -5.39 3.84
CA VAL A 20 3.91 -4.69 5.14
C VAL A 20 2.49 -4.74 5.70
N ALA A 21 1.49 -4.29 4.93
CA ALA A 21 0.10 -4.25 5.37
C ALA A 21 -0.40 -5.62 5.87
N LYS A 22 -0.12 -6.69 5.12
CA LYS A 22 -0.52 -8.04 5.50
C LYS A 22 0.18 -8.51 6.76
N ARG A 23 1.48 -8.23 6.91
CA ARG A 23 2.23 -8.60 8.11
C ARG A 23 1.65 -7.95 9.36
N GLU A 24 1.34 -6.66 9.30
CA GLU A 24 0.81 -5.92 10.45
C GLU A 24 -0.63 -6.36 10.78
N ILE A 25 -1.46 -6.61 9.77
CA ILE A 25 -2.81 -7.19 9.96
C ILE A 25 -2.70 -8.59 10.59
N ASP A 26 -1.79 -9.44 10.11
CA ASP A 26 -1.59 -10.80 10.63
C ASP A 26 -1.05 -10.78 12.09
N SER A 27 -0.37 -9.71 12.51
CA SER A 27 0.02 -9.50 13.91
C SER A 27 -1.09 -8.95 14.81
N GLY A 28 -2.26 -8.65 14.24
CA GLY A 28 -3.43 -8.15 14.97
C GLY A 28 -3.50 -6.63 15.11
N GLU A 29 -2.73 -5.88 14.31
CA GLU A 29 -2.82 -4.42 14.31
C GLU A 29 -4.14 -3.94 13.69
N GLU A 30 -4.65 -2.82 14.20
CA GLU A 30 -5.85 -2.19 13.65
C GLU A 30 -5.57 -1.62 12.26
N ILE A 31 -6.52 -1.79 11.34
CA ILE A 31 -6.31 -1.39 9.95
C ILE A 31 -6.03 0.11 9.78
N GLU A 32 -6.53 0.95 10.69
CA GLU A 32 -6.24 2.39 10.70
C GLU A 32 -4.75 2.64 10.99
N LEU A 33 -4.19 1.97 12.01
CA LEU A 33 -2.76 2.03 12.32
C LEU A 33 -1.91 1.48 11.18
N VAL A 34 -2.36 0.41 10.52
CA VAL A 34 -1.68 -0.13 9.34
C VAL A 34 -1.60 0.92 8.23
N TYR A 35 -2.65 1.70 7.98
CA TYR A 35 -2.58 2.77 6.98
C TYR A 35 -1.62 3.89 7.36
N GLU A 36 -1.56 4.29 8.64
CA GLU A 36 -0.57 5.26 9.13
C GLU A 36 0.86 4.75 8.92
N MET A 37 1.14 3.49 9.25
CA MET A 37 2.45 2.89 9.03
C MET A 37 2.86 2.85 7.55
N LEU A 38 1.89 2.59 6.64
CA LEU A 38 2.17 2.63 5.20
C LEU A 38 2.46 4.06 4.71
N GLU A 39 1.83 5.08 5.30
CA GLU A 39 2.16 6.48 4.99
C GLU A 39 3.59 6.84 5.39
N ASP A 40 4.00 6.43 6.59
CA ASP A 40 5.36 6.62 7.10
C ASP A 40 6.39 5.88 6.24
N GLU A 41 6.10 4.62 5.87
CA GLU A 41 6.97 3.81 5.02
C GLU A 41 7.12 4.43 3.63
N MET A 42 6.02 4.94 3.07
CA MET A 42 6.08 5.70 1.82
C MET A 42 6.92 6.96 1.97
N GLU A 43 6.75 7.74 3.04
CA GLU A 43 7.52 8.96 3.27
C GLU A 43 9.02 8.70 3.43
N ALA A 44 9.37 7.66 4.19
CA ALA A 44 10.75 7.27 4.45
C ALA A 44 11.46 6.78 3.18
N ARG A 45 10.77 5.96 2.36
CA ARG A 45 11.40 5.29 1.22
C ARG A 45 11.31 6.07 -0.08
N TRP A 46 10.17 6.73 -0.32
CA TRP A 46 9.85 7.34 -1.60
C TRP A 46 9.38 8.76 -1.32
N ARG A 47 10.20 9.77 -1.62
CA ARG A 47 9.86 11.20 -1.52
C ARG A 47 8.65 11.58 -2.39
N PHE A 48 7.47 11.09 -2.05
CA PHE A 48 6.24 11.22 -2.80
C PHE A 48 5.53 12.51 -2.41
N VAL A 49 4.91 13.13 -3.40
CA VAL A 49 3.91 14.17 -3.18
C VAL A 49 2.63 13.53 -2.64
N GLY A 50 1.90 14.24 -1.76
CA GLY A 50 0.73 13.69 -1.06
C GLY A 50 -0.36 13.08 -1.95
N SER A 51 -0.52 13.59 -3.18
CA SER A 51 -1.45 13.02 -4.17
C SER A 51 -1.10 11.58 -4.59
N THR A 52 0.20 11.26 -4.65
CA THR A 52 0.68 9.92 -5.00
C THR A 52 0.48 8.97 -3.82
N LYS A 53 0.77 9.41 -2.58
CA LYS A 53 0.52 8.63 -1.35
C LYS A 53 -0.94 8.17 -1.27
N ARG A 54 -1.88 9.10 -1.45
CA ARG A 54 -3.31 8.80 -1.45
C ARG A 54 -3.70 7.75 -2.49
N GLN A 55 -3.13 7.83 -3.70
CA GLN A 55 -3.41 6.84 -4.75
C GLN A 55 -2.93 5.43 -4.36
N TYR A 56 -1.76 5.31 -3.72
CA TYR A 56 -1.26 4.01 -3.26
C TYR A 56 -2.14 3.43 -2.14
N LEU A 57 -2.59 4.25 -1.18
CA LEU A 57 -3.50 3.81 -0.13
C LEU A 57 -4.85 3.36 -0.68
N GLU A 58 -5.44 4.12 -1.61
CA GLU A 58 -6.69 3.73 -2.26
C GLU A 58 -6.54 2.40 -3.02
N ASP A 59 -5.42 2.21 -3.71
CA ASP A 59 -5.13 0.97 -4.43
C ASP A 59 -4.99 -0.21 -3.44
N ILE A 60 -4.29 -0.02 -2.31
CA ILE A 60 -4.14 -1.04 -1.25
C ILE A 60 -5.49 -1.37 -0.61
N LYS A 61 -6.28 -0.36 -0.26
CA LYS A 61 -7.62 -0.56 0.33
C LYS A 61 -8.52 -1.39 -0.59
N LYS A 62 -8.48 -1.13 -1.91
CA LYS A 62 -9.21 -1.92 -2.90
C LYS A 62 -8.69 -3.35 -2.99
N ILE A 63 -7.37 -3.56 -2.93
CA ILE A 63 -6.77 -4.89 -2.94
C ILE A 63 -7.19 -5.67 -1.69
N LEU A 64 -7.04 -5.10 -0.50
CA LEU A 64 -7.44 -5.74 0.77
C LEU A 64 -8.95 -6.05 0.83
N ALA A 65 -9.79 -5.17 0.30
CA ALA A 65 -11.23 -5.40 0.20
C ALA A 65 -11.57 -6.53 -0.79
N ASN A 66 -10.88 -6.61 -1.94
CA ASN A 66 -11.08 -7.66 -2.93
C ASN A 66 -10.49 -9.01 -2.51
N GLU A 67 -9.43 -9.02 -1.69
CA GLU A 67 -8.81 -10.24 -1.14
C GLU A 67 -9.61 -10.85 0.02
N TYR A 68 -10.82 -10.35 0.32
CA TYR A 68 -11.66 -10.81 1.45
C TYR A 68 -10.97 -10.73 2.83
N VAL A 69 -9.95 -9.87 3.00
CA VAL A 69 -9.33 -9.64 4.32
C VAL A 69 -10.24 -8.79 5.21
N LEU A 70 -11.04 -7.91 4.59
CA LEU A 70 -12.10 -7.15 5.24
C LEU A 70 -13.41 -7.95 5.29
N THR A 71 -13.39 -9.17 5.83
CA THR A 71 -14.64 -9.86 6.19
C THR A 71 -15.21 -9.20 7.45
N VAL A 72 -16.30 -8.47 7.24
CA VAL A 72 -17.28 -8.01 8.24
C VAL A 72 -17.77 -9.17 9.10
#